data_AF-A0A176TCW3-F1
#
_entry.id   AF-A0A176TCW3-F1
#
_cell.length_a   1.000
_cell.length_b   1.000
_cell.length_c   1.000
_cell.angle_alpha   90.00
_cell.angle_beta   90.00
_cell.angle_gamma   90.00
#
_symmetry.space_group_name_H-M   'P 1'
#
loop_
_entity.id
_entity.type
_entity.pdbx_description
1 polymer ?
#
loop_
_entity_poly.entity_id
_entity_poly.type
_entity_poly.pdbx_seq_one_letter_code
_entity_poly.pdbx_strand_id
1 'polypeptide(L)'
;MKTQFDISELIENGKIQNELDFERALIADRKLRVLSKENPKFKSVRKQLRDLIEVYEDKNWSANSNISDKKLRESDVAELIAEKERLFIQRRKELIRKKLKNLNLTQQDFGKILGHQSKSYMSELINGVSPFSLKDLIVINRIFKIDLTDLVPTFLPQSDRVKIRTTIKKLDNPKLKLSKDDLAIA
;
A
#
# COMPACT_ATOMS: atom_id res chain seq x y z
N MET A 1 -10.53 9.62 2.72
CA MET A 1 -9.16 9.51 3.26
C MET A 1 -8.50 8.30 2.62
N LYS A 2 -7.38 8.47 1.90
CA LYS A 2 -6.62 7.35 1.33
C LYS A 2 -5.73 6.79 2.43
N THR A 3 -6.01 5.57 2.87
CA THR A 3 -5.29 4.93 3.98
C THR A 3 -4.06 4.16 3.51
N GLN A 4 -3.91 3.97 2.19
CA GLN A 4 -2.87 3.18 1.56
C GLN A 4 -2.57 3.68 0.15
N PHE A 5 -1.41 3.26 -0.36
CA PHE A 5 -1.02 3.46 -1.75
C PHE A 5 -2.01 2.81 -2.72
N ASP A 6 -2.34 3.52 -3.79
CA ASP A 6 -3.31 3.10 -4.80
C ASP A 6 -2.59 2.91 -6.15
N ILE A 7 -2.54 1.66 -6.62
CA ILE A 7 -1.87 1.33 -7.89
C ILE A 7 -2.63 1.91 -9.07
N SER A 8 -3.96 2.01 -8.98
CA SER A 8 -4.78 2.60 -10.04
C SER A 8 -4.46 4.08 -10.20
N GLU A 9 -4.30 4.79 -9.09
CA GLU A 9 -3.88 6.19 -9.09
C GLU A 9 -2.45 6.39 -9.62
N LEU A 10 -1.50 5.49 -9.30
CA LEU A 10 -0.15 5.59 -9.88
C LEU A 10 -0.20 5.47 -11.41
N ILE A 11 -1.01 4.55 -11.94
CA ILE A 11 -1.19 4.38 -13.39
C ILE A 11 -1.87 5.61 -14.00
N GLU A 12 -2.91 6.16 -13.34
CA GLU A 12 -3.58 7.40 -13.79
C GLU A 12 -2.64 8.60 -13.79
N ASN A 13 -1.76 8.73 -12.80
CA ASN A 13 -0.74 9.77 -12.73
C ASN A 13 0.35 9.62 -13.81
N GLY A 14 0.47 8.45 -14.42
CA GLY A 14 1.34 8.19 -15.56
C GLY A 14 2.84 8.34 -15.29
N LYS A 15 3.28 8.40 -14.03
CA LYS A 15 4.70 8.50 -13.67
C LYS A 15 5.01 7.95 -12.28
N ILE A 16 6.15 7.28 -12.17
CA ILE A 16 6.79 6.92 -10.91
C ILE A 16 7.68 8.10 -10.48
N GLN A 17 7.45 8.65 -9.29
CA GLN A 17 8.08 9.91 -8.87
C GLN A 17 9.34 9.71 -8.05
N ASN A 18 9.43 8.62 -7.31
CA ASN A 18 10.48 8.34 -6.34
C ASN A 18 10.67 6.82 -6.19
N GLU A 19 11.74 6.46 -5.48
CA GLU A 19 12.15 5.07 -5.27
C GLU A 19 11.11 4.24 -4.50
N LEU A 20 10.34 4.85 -3.59
CA LEU A 20 9.28 4.15 -2.88
C LEU A 20 8.10 3.81 -3.81
N ASP A 21 7.72 4.71 -4.72
CA ASP A 21 6.72 4.42 -5.74
C ASP A 21 7.21 3.34 -6.70
N PHE A 22 8.51 3.32 -7.01
CA PHE A 22 9.15 2.29 -7.83
C PHE A 22 9.04 0.90 -7.19
N GLU A 23 9.44 0.77 -5.92
CA GLU A 23 9.37 -0.49 -5.19
C GLU A 23 7.94 -1.00 -5.01
N ARG A 24 6.99 -0.09 -4.73
CA ARG A 24 5.56 -0.41 -4.71
C ARG A 24 5.07 -0.92 -6.06
N ALA A 25 5.52 -0.31 -7.16
CA ALA A 25 5.18 -0.73 -8.51
C ALA A 25 5.74 -2.13 -8.84
N LEU A 26 6.98 -2.45 -8.44
CA LEU A 26 7.56 -3.79 -8.60
C LEU A 26 6.75 -4.86 -7.85
N ILE A 27 6.36 -4.59 -6.60
CA ILE A 27 5.51 -5.48 -5.81
C ILE A 27 4.14 -5.66 -6.49
N ALA A 28 3.57 -4.58 -7.01
CA ALA A 28 2.30 -4.59 -7.72
C ALA A 28 2.36 -5.39 -9.04
N ASP A 29 3.43 -5.27 -9.85
CA ASP A 29 3.60 -6.08 -11.08
C ASP A 29 3.57 -7.58 -10.77
N ARG A 30 4.31 -8.01 -9.73
CA ARG A 30 4.35 -9.40 -9.29
C ARG A 30 2.96 -9.89 -8.88
N LYS A 31 2.18 -9.05 -8.19
CA LYS A 31 0.81 -9.38 -7.76
C LYS A 31 -0.16 -9.45 -8.94
N LEU A 32 -0.13 -8.47 -9.83
CA LEU A 32 -0.96 -8.43 -11.04
C LEU A 32 -0.68 -9.61 -11.96
N ARG A 33 0.57 -10.09 -12.03
CA ARG A 33 0.91 -11.33 -12.75
C ARG A 33 0.10 -12.52 -12.26
N VAL A 34 -0.07 -12.69 -10.95
CA VAL A 34 -0.88 -13.78 -10.38
C VAL A 34 -2.36 -13.55 -10.65
N LEU A 35 -2.87 -12.35 -10.36
CA LEU A 35 -4.30 -12.03 -10.52
C LEU A 35 -4.77 -12.06 -11.97
N SER A 36 -3.89 -11.78 -12.93
CA SER A 36 -4.20 -11.81 -14.37
C SER A 36 -4.53 -13.21 -14.92
N LYS A 37 -4.21 -14.27 -14.17
CA LYS A 37 -4.66 -15.63 -14.48
C LYS A 37 -6.16 -15.81 -14.21
N GLU A 38 -6.71 -15.07 -13.25
CA GLU A 38 -8.12 -15.14 -12.84
C GLU A 38 -8.97 -14.09 -13.56
N ASN A 39 -8.42 -12.90 -13.82
CA ASN A 39 -9.12 -11.81 -14.47
C ASN A 39 -8.26 -11.14 -15.56
N PRO A 40 -8.62 -11.27 -16.85
CA PRO A 40 -7.89 -10.67 -17.97
C PRO A 40 -7.70 -9.14 -17.88
N LYS A 41 -8.58 -8.41 -17.17
CA LYS A 41 -8.44 -6.95 -16.96
C LYS A 41 -7.07 -6.59 -16.39
N PHE A 42 -6.54 -7.42 -15.48
CA PHE A 42 -5.23 -7.16 -14.86
C PHE A 42 -4.06 -7.30 -15.83
N LYS A 43 -4.23 -7.94 -17.01
CA LYS A 43 -3.18 -7.96 -18.03
C LYS A 43 -2.90 -6.55 -18.57
N SER A 44 -3.96 -5.78 -18.84
CA SER A 44 -3.84 -4.41 -19.35
C SER A 44 -3.20 -3.49 -18.30
N VAL A 45 -3.72 -3.53 -17.08
CA VAL A 45 -3.19 -2.77 -15.93
C VAL A 45 -1.72 -3.08 -15.69
N ARG A 46 -1.35 -4.36 -15.75
CA ARG A 46 0.04 -4.81 -15.59
C ARG A 46 0.95 -4.27 -16.69
N LYS A 47 0.49 -4.26 -17.94
CA LYS A 47 1.26 -3.73 -19.06
C LYS A 47 1.56 -2.24 -18.84
N GLN A 48 0.55 -1.44 -18.54
CA GLN A 48 0.72 -0.01 -18.26
C GLN A 48 1.71 0.22 -17.11
N LEU A 49 1.61 -0.56 -16.04
CA LEU A 49 2.53 -0.47 -14.91
C LEU A 49 3.97 -0.80 -15.30
N ARG A 50 4.17 -1.82 -16.15
CA ARG A 50 5.51 -2.19 -16.67
C ARG A 50 6.13 -1.09 -17.52
N ASP A 51 5.34 -0.47 -18.38
CA ASP A 51 5.81 0.64 -19.21
C ASP A 51 6.31 1.80 -18.32
N LEU A 52 5.65 2.07 -17.18
CA LEU A 52 6.09 3.07 -16.21
C LEU A 52 7.35 2.66 -15.43
N ILE A 53 7.47 1.38 -15.07
CA ILE A 53 8.64 0.80 -14.38
C ILE A 53 9.87 0.95 -15.29
N GLU A 54 9.76 0.55 -16.56
CA GLU A 54 10.85 0.62 -17.55
C GLU A 54 11.34 2.05 -17.74
N VAL A 55 10.43 3.02 -17.91
CA VAL A 55 10.78 4.44 -18.02
C VAL A 55 11.54 4.95 -16.78
N TYR A 56 11.17 4.48 -15.58
CA TYR A 56 11.87 4.86 -14.36
C TYR A 56 13.25 4.20 -14.25
N GLU A 57 13.35 2.90 -14.57
CA GLU A 57 14.59 2.13 -14.59
C GLU A 57 15.61 2.74 -15.55
N ASP A 58 15.21 3.04 -16.79
CA ASP A 58 16.11 3.62 -17.79
C ASP A 58 16.68 4.97 -17.35
N LYS A 59 15.84 5.78 -16.69
CA LYS A 59 16.22 7.12 -16.24
C LYS A 59 17.11 7.11 -15.00
N ASN A 60 16.92 6.14 -14.10
CA ASN A 60 17.51 6.17 -12.75
C ASN A 60 18.56 5.08 -12.53
N TRP A 61 18.41 3.93 -13.17
CA TRP A 61 19.15 2.70 -12.88
C TRP A 61 19.80 2.10 -14.13
N SER A 62 19.84 2.82 -15.26
CA SER A 62 20.55 2.39 -16.46
C SER A 62 22.05 2.27 -16.23
N ALA A 63 22.73 1.45 -17.03
CA ALA A 63 24.18 1.25 -16.96
C ALA A 63 25.00 2.55 -17.12
N ASN A 64 24.42 3.57 -17.77
CA ASN A 64 25.03 4.87 -17.96
C ASN A 64 24.76 5.85 -16.80
N SER A 65 23.94 5.45 -15.81
CA SER A 65 23.61 6.28 -14.66
C SER A 65 24.72 6.23 -13.62
N ASN A 66 25.07 7.40 -13.06
CA ASN A 66 25.98 7.45 -11.92
C ASN A 66 25.24 7.03 -10.63
N ILE A 67 25.37 5.77 -10.27
CA ILE A 67 24.75 5.19 -9.06
C ILE A 67 25.66 5.48 -7.87
N SER A 68 25.21 6.41 -7.00
CA SER A 68 25.92 6.72 -5.76
C SER A 68 25.49 5.81 -4.60
N ASP A 69 26.36 5.63 -3.60
CA ASP A 69 26.03 4.93 -2.36
C ASP A 69 24.79 5.51 -1.66
N LYS A 70 24.57 6.82 -1.78
CA LYS A 70 23.38 7.47 -1.22
C LYS A 70 22.11 6.96 -1.89
N LYS A 71 22.13 6.81 -3.22
CA LYS A 71 21.00 6.30 -4.00
C LYS A 71 20.70 4.84 -3.67
N LEU A 72 21.75 4.02 -3.51
CA LEU A 72 21.60 2.63 -3.05
C LEU A 72 20.88 2.56 -1.69
N ARG A 73 21.32 3.37 -0.72
CA ARG A 73 20.65 3.42 0.59
C ARG A 73 19.21 3.92 0.52
N GLU A 74 18.90 4.86 -0.37
CA GLU A 74 17.53 5.33 -0.61
C GLU A 74 16.65 4.18 -1.14
N SER A 75 17.20 3.35 -2.04
CA SER A 75 16.56 2.14 -2.57
C SER A 75 16.34 1.08 -1.48
N ASP A 76 17.37 0.75 -0.70
CA ASP A 76 17.24 -0.21 0.41
C ASP A 76 16.13 0.20 1.40
N VAL A 77 16.05 1.49 1.73
CA VAL A 77 15.00 2.02 2.62
C VAL A 77 13.61 1.95 1.96
N ALA A 78 13.52 2.28 0.67
CA ALA A 78 12.27 2.19 -0.08
C ALA A 78 11.75 0.74 -0.15
N GLU A 79 12.63 -0.22 -0.44
CA GLU A 79 12.30 -1.65 -0.52
C GLU A 79 11.74 -2.13 0.82
N LEU A 80 12.42 -1.81 1.93
CA LEU A 80 11.98 -2.19 3.27
C LEU A 80 10.59 -1.63 3.62
N ILE A 81 10.30 -0.38 3.24
CA ILE A 81 8.99 0.24 3.48
C ILE A 81 7.91 -0.45 2.62
N ALA A 82 8.18 -0.64 1.33
CA ALA A 82 7.24 -1.27 0.40
C ALA A 82 6.94 -2.73 0.82
N GLU A 83 7.94 -3.46 1.32
CA GLU A 83 7.77 -4.81 1.83
C GLU A 83 6.92 -4.85 3.11
N LYS A 84 7.12 -3.90 4.04
CA LYS A 84 6.25 -3.75 5.21
C LYS A 84 4.80 -3.48 4.83
N GLU A 85 4.57 -2.62 3.85
CA GLU A 85 3.23 -2.37 3.28
C GLU A 85 2.62 -3.64 2.66
N ARG A 86 3.42 -4.41 1.91
CA ARG A 86 2.99 -5.69 1.33
C ARG A 86 2.56 -6.67 2.40
N LEU A 87 3.37 -6.84 3.44
CA LEU A 87 3.10 -7.73 4.57
C LEU A 87 1.86 -7.30 5.33
N PHE A 88 1.67 -5.99 5.55
CA PHE A 88 0.46 -5.45 6.16
C PHE A 88 -0.80 -5.83 5.36
N ILE A 89 -0.79 -5.58 4.05
CA ILE A 89 -1.93 -5.90 3.16
C ILE A 89 -2.21 -7.42 3.19
N GLN A 90 -1.18 -8.25 3.19
CA GLN A 90 -1.31 -9.70 3.24
C GLN A 90 -1.94 -10.17 4.57
N ARG A 91 -1.45 -9.68 5.72
CA ARG A 91 -2.01 -10.00 7.05
C ARG A 91 -3.47 -9.59 7.14
N ARG A 92 -3.81 -8.36 6.71
CA ARG A 92 -5.18 -7.86 6.69
C ARG A 92 -6.09 -8.76 5.85
N LYS A 93 -5.64 -9.14 4.66
CA LYS A 93 -6.35 -10.05 3.75
C LYS A 93 -6.62 -11.40 4.41
N GLU A 94 -5.65 -11.96 5.11
CA GLU A 94 -5.79 -13.24 5.82
C GLU A 94 -6.79 -13.13 6.98
N LEU A 95 -6.74 -12.06 7.77
CA LEU A 95 -7.71 -11.82 8.84
C LEU A 95 -9.15 -11.71 8.32
N ILE A 96 -9.35 -10.92 7.25
CA ILE A 96 -10.66 -10.79 6.60
C ILE A 96 -11.13 -12.16 6.09
N ARG A 97 -10.28 -12.91 5.38
CA ARG A 97 -10.62 -14.24 4.85
C ARG A 97 -10.97 -15.24 5.94
N LYS A 98 -10.23 -15.23 7.06
CA LYS A 98 -10.52 -16.08 8.22
C LYS A 98 -11.92 -15.78 8.78
N LYS A 99 -12.26 -14.51 8.93
CA LYS A 99 -13.58 -14.08 9.44
C LYS A 99 -14.71 -14.43 8.48
N LEU A 100 -14.51 -14.25 7.17
CA LEU A 100 -15.46 -14.68 6.15
C LEU A 100 -15.73 -16.18 6.22
N LYS A 101 -14.67 -16.99 6.32
CA LYS A 101 -14.78 -18.46 6.44
C LYS A 101 -15.55 -18.85 7.70
N ASN A 102 -15.27 -18.23 8.84
CA ASN A 102 -15.98 -18.52 10.09
C ASN A 102 -17.48 -18.21 10.04
N LEU A 103 -17.88 -17.25 9.20
CA LEU A 103 -19.28 -16.85 9.01
C LEU A 103 -19.93 -17.54 7.80
N ASN A 104 -19.24 -18.46 7.12
CA ASN A 104 -19.67 -19.08 5.87
C ASN A 104 -20.05 -18.06 4.78
N LEU A 105 -19.38 -16.89 4.75
CA LEU A 105 -19.64 -15.83 3.77
C LEU A 105 -18.67 -15.93 2.59
N THR A 106 -19.20 -15.72 1.38
CA THR A 106 -18.36 -15.59 0.18
C THR A 106 -17.82 -14.16 0.05
N GLN A 107 -16.82 -13.98 -0.82
CA GLN A 107 -16.32 -12.64 -1.17
C GLN A 107 -17.40 -11.78 -1.86
N GLN A 108 -18.36 -12.40 -2.55
CA GLN A 108 -19.50 -11.69 -3.14
C GLN A 108 -20.46 -11.17 -2.06
N ASP A 109 -20.78 -11.99 -1.05
CA ASP A 109 -21.65 -11.56 0.05
C ASP A 109 -21.01 -10.42 0.83
N PHE A 110 -19.70 -10.52 1.06
CA PHE A 110 -18.94 -9.44 1.67
C PHE A 110 -18.96 -8.15 0.84
N GLY A 111 -18.86 -8.27 -0.49
CA GLY A 111 -19.06 -7.13 -1.39
C GLY A 111 -20.41 -6.46 -1.20
N LYS A 112 -21.49 -7.25 -1.20
CA LYS A 112 -22.85 -6.74 -0.97
C LYS A 112 -22.98 -6.02 0.37
N ILE A 113 -22.39 -6.55 1.44
CA ILE A 113 -22.38 -5.94 2.78
C ILE A 113 -21.69 -4.56 2.76
N LEU A 114 -20.59 -4.43 2.02
CA LEU A 114 -19.88 -3.15 1.89
C LEU A 114 -20.56 -2.19 0.90
N GLY A 115 -21.54 -2.65 0.13
CA GLY A 115 -22.20 -1.88 -0.93
C GLY A 115 -21.49 -1.95 -2.29
N HIS A 116 -20.56 -2.89 -2.46
CA HIS A 116 -19.81 -3.12 -3.71
C HIS A 116 -20.43 -4.26 -4.51
N GLN A 117 -20.95 -3.96 -5.70
CA GLN A 117 -21.61 -4.96 -6.55
C GLN A 117 -20.62 -5.73 -7.45
N SER A 118 -19.44 -5.17 -7.71
CA SER A 118 -18.45 -5.75 -8.63
C SER A 118 -17.55 -6.77 -7.93
N LYS A 119 -17.63 -8.04 -8.35
CA LYS A 119 -16.71 -9.10 -7.91
C LYS A 119 -15.25 -8.75 -8.24
N SER A 120 -14.99 -8.11 -9.39
CA SER A 120 -13.66 -7.64 -9.78
C SER A 120 -13.14 -6.61 -8.78
N TYR A 121 -13.95 -5.59 -8.48
CA TYR A 121 -13.56 -4.52 -7.57
C TYR A 121 -13.32 -5.04 -6.15
N MET A 122 -14.14 -5.97 -5.67
CA MET A 122 -13.89 -6.64 -4.40
C MET A 122 -12.58 -7.44 -4.39
N SER A 123 -12.18 -8.01 -5.52
CA SER A 123 -10.86 -8.64 -5.64
C SER A 123 -9.73 -7.62 -5.58
N GLU A 124 -9.90 -6.48 -6.24
CA GLU A 124 -8.94 -5.36 -6.19
C GLU A 124 -8.73 -4.87 -4.75
N LEU A 125 -9.83 -4.66 -4.00
CA LEU A 125 -9.80 -4.23 -2.59
C LEU A 125 -9.11 -5.24 -1.67
N ILE A 126 -9.53 -6.51 -1.70
CA ILE A 126 -8.97 -7.54 -0.81
C ILE A 126 -7.48 -7.78 -1.10
N ASN A 127 -7.07 -7.67 -2.37
CA ASN A 127 -5.67 -7.87 -2.74
C ASN A 127 -4.81 -6.61 -2.55
N GLY A 128 -5.41 -5.45 -2.22
CA GLY A 128 -4.72 -4.17 -2.10
C GLY A 128 -4.15 -3.68 -3.43
N VAL A 129 -4.87 -3.92 -4.53
CA VAL A 129 -4.67 -3.18 -5.79
C VAL A 129 -5.29 -1.79 -5.65
N SER A 130 -6.48 -1.76 -5.05
CA SER A 130 -7.20 -0.55 -4.69
C SER A 130 -7.39 -0.51 -3.17
N PRO A 131 -7.35 0.67 -2.52
CA PRO A 131 -7.50 0.78 -1.08
C PRO A 131 -8.97 0.68 -0.66
N PHE A 132 -9.22 0.09 0.51
CA PHE A 132 -10.53 0.19 1.17
C PHE A 132 -10.81 1.65 1.58
N SER A 133 -12.05 2.09 1.43
CA SER A 133 -12.48 3.37 1.96
C SER A 133 -12.57 3.33 3.49
N LEU A 134 -12.58 4.50 4.14
CA LEU A 134 -12.79 4.58 5.59
C LEU A 134 -14.12 3.93 6.01
N LYS A 135 -15.18 4.13 5.21
CA LYS A 135 -16.48 3.49 5.43
C LYS A 135 -16.33 1.96 5.42
N ASP A 136 -15.64 1.41 4.42
CA ASP A 136 -15.41 -0.04 4.34
C ASP A 136 -14.69 -0.54 5.59
N LEU A 137 -13.62 0.15 6.00
CA LEU A 137 -12.80 -0.23 7.15
C LEU A 137 -13.60 -0.20 8.47
N ILE A 138 -14.46 0.81 8.66
CA ILE A 138 -15.36 0.90 9.81
C ILE A 138 -16.35 -0.28 9.79
N VAL A 139 -16.94 -0.60 8.64
CA VAL A 139 -17.87 -1.72 8.51
C VAL A 139 -17.16 -3.04 8.81
N ILE A 140 -15.95 -3.25 8.29
CA ILE A 140 -15.12 -4.44 8.57
C ILE A 140 -14.83 -4.58 10.07
N ASN A 141 -14.40 -3.50 10.72
CA ASN A 141 -14.17 -3.48 12.15
C ASN A 141 -15.45 -3.86 12.92
N ARG A 142 -16.60 -3.28 12.56
CA ARG A 142 -17.86 -3.49 13.28
C ARG A 142 -18.43 -4.89 13.10
N ILE A 143 -18.36 -5.45 11.89
CA ILE A 143 -18.93 -6.76 11.56
C ILE A 143 -17.99 -7.89 11.97
N PHE A 144 -16.70 -7.80 11.61
CA PHE A 144 -15.76 -8.90 11.86
C PHE A 144 -15.02 -8.79 13.20
N LYS A 145 -15.18 -7.67 13.92
CA LYS A 145 -14.47 -7.40 15.19
C LYS A 145 -12.96 -7.55 15.02
N ILE A 146 -12.43 -7.05 13.90
CA ILE A 146 -10.99 -6.95 13.64
C ILE A 146 -10.55 -5.58 14.14
N ASP A 147 -9.43 -5.49 14.85
CA ASP A 147 -8.90 -4.23 15.33
C ASP A 147 -8.61 -3.26 14.16
N LEU A 148 -8.84 -1.97 14.36
CA LEU A 148 -8.49 -0.96 13.36
C LEU A 148 -6.98 -0.93 13.09
N THR A 149 -6.14 -1.29 14.07
CA THR A 149 -4.68 -1.40 13.88
C THR A 149 -4.27 -2.47 12.87
N ASP A 150 -5.12 -3.49 12.68
CA ASP A 150 -4.92 -4.54 11.67
C ASP A 150 -5.53 -4.18 10.30
N LEU A 151 -6.35 -3.12 10.26
CA LEU A 151 -7.09 -2.68 9.07
C LEU A 151 -6.46 -1.46 8.39
N VAL A 152 -5.86 -0.58 9.19
CA VAL A 152 -5.18 0.65 8.76
C VAL A 152 -3.69 0.56 9.09
N PRO A 153 -2.79 0.94 8.16
CA PRO A 153 -1.37 1.06 8.48
C PRO A 153 -1.14 2.05 9.63
N THR A 154 -0.44 1.61 10.67
CA THR A 154 -0.09 2.45 11.83
C THR A 154 1.31 3.07 11.72
N PHE A 155 2.03 2.81 10.63
CA PHE A 155 3.33 3.43 10.35
C PHE A 155 3.18 4.70 9.51
N LEU A 156 4.05 5.67 9.77
CA LEU A 156 4.05 6.96 9.08
C LEU A 156 5.16 7.05 8.02
N PRO A 157 4.90 7.66 6.85
CA PRO A 157 5.93 7.95 5.86
C PRO A 157 7.11 8.72 6.46
N GLN A 158 8.34 8.46 6.01
CA GLN A 158 9.53 9.11 6.55
C GLN A 158 9.46 10.64 6.42
N SER A 159 8.98 11.15 5.30
CA SER A 159 8.77 12.58 5.06
C SER A 159 7.89 13.22 6.14
N ASP A 160 6.78 12.58 6.48
CA ASP A 160 5.84 13.07 7.49
C ASP A 160 6.44 12.96 8.89
N ARG A 161 7.14 11.87 9.20
CA ARG A 161 7.86 11.74 10.48
C ARG A 161 8.91 12.83 10.70
N VAL A 162 9.68 13.15 9.66
CA VAL A 162 10.68 14.23 9.72
C VAL A 162 10.00 15.58 9.90
N LYS A 163 8.93 15.86 9.16
CA LYS A 163 8.14 17.09 9.32
C LYS A 163 7.57 17.22 10.73
N ILE A 164 6.92 16.18 11.24
CA ILE A 164 6.34 16.15 12.60
C ILE A 164 7.42 16.38 13.66
N ARG A 165 8.55 15.66 13.59
CA ARG A 165 9.68 15.86 14.53
C ARG A 165 10.21 17.30 14.49
N THR A 166 10.35 17.86 13.29
CA THR A 166 10.86 19.22 13.12
C THR A 166 9.88 20.25 13.68
N THR A 167 8.59 20.09 13.42
CA THR A 167 7.55 20.98 13.95
C THR A 167 7.44 20.89 15.47
N ILE A 168 7.50 19.70 16.06
CA ILE A 168 7.43 19.53 17.52
C ILE A 168 8.64 20.16 18.20
N LYS A 169 9.85 20.01 17.62
CA LYS A 169 11.04 20.73 18.10
C LYS A 169 10.87 22.26 18.02
N LYS A 170 10.22 22.78 16.97
CA LYS A 170 9.95 24.21 16.81
C LYS A 170 8.89 24.74 17.77
N LEU A 171 7.89 23.93 18.13
CA LEU A 171 6.84 24.31 19.08
C LEU A 171 7.36 24.42 20.51
N ASP A 172 8.49 23.76 20.82
CA ASP A 172 9.18 23.79 22.12
C ASP A 172 8.23 23.67 23.33
N ASN A 173 7.22 22.81 23.20
CA ASN A 173 6.21 22.62 24.24
C ASN A 173 6.65 21.51 25.19
N PRO A 174 6.96 21.82 26.47
CA PRO A 174 7.51 20.84 27.42
C PRO A 174 6.53 19.70 27.77
N LYS A 175 5.23 19.87 27.49
CA LYS A 175 4.19 18.83 27.67
C LYS A 175 4.08 17.88 26.48
N LEU A 176 4.63 18.24 25.32
CA LEU A 176 4.57 17.44 24.10
C LEU A 176 5.93 16.79 23.83
N LYS A 177 6.13 15.59 24.36
CA LYS A 177 7.36 14.81 24.17
C LYS A 177 7.05 13.60 23.30
N LEU A 178 7.78 13.46 22.19
CA LEU A 178 7.78 12.25 21.38
C LEU A 178 8.79 11.26 21.94
N SER A 179 8.36 10.03 22.18
CA SER A 179 9.25 8.89 22.38
C SER A 179 9.95 8.55 21.06
N LYS A 180 11.06 7.79 21.13
CA LYS A 180 11.73 7.29 19.91
C LYS A 180 10.83 6.36 19.10
N ASP A 181 9.92 5.65 19.79
CA ASP A 181 9.06 4.61 19.23
C ASP A 181 7.79 5.18 18.60
N ASP A 182 7.33 6.36 19.04
CA ASP A 182 6.12 7.03 18.54
C ASP A 182 6.15 7.31 17.03
N LEU A 183 7.36 7.36 16.45
CA LEU A 183 7.59 7.56 15.02
C LEU A 183 8.57 6.52 14.46
N ALA A 184 8.73 5.36 15.10
CA ALA A 184 9.57 4.30 14.57
C ALA A 184 8.97 3.70 13.28
N ILE A 185 9.84 3.09 12.46
CA ILE A 185 9.35 2.17 11.43
C ILE A 185 9.06 0.87 12.17
N ALA A 186 7.82 0.64 12.60
CA ALA A 186 7.41 -0.62 13.21
C ALA A 186 7.83 -1.81 12.33
#